data_AF-A0A925P9Y5-F1
#
_entry.id   AF-A0A925P9Y5-F1
#
_cell.length_a   1.000
_cell.length_b   1.000
_cell.length_c   1.000
_cell.angle_alpha   90.00
_cell.angle_beta   90.00
_cell.angle_gamma   90.00
#
_symmetry.space_group_name_H-M   'P 1'
#
loop_
_entity.id
_entity.type
_entity.pdbx_description
1 polymer ?
#
loop_
_entity_poly.entity_id
_entity_poly.type
_entity_poly.pdbx_seq_one_letter_code
_entity_poly.pdbx_strand_id
1 'polypeptide(L)'
;VSPVAGQTVGYIHAVRGDAYNVNTYVDPFVSGFEAAARSAIFGVNALAGKDRLEVWWYRRSNGPGTKFSPSFWPAEIGRYRLRWPASAQPIVLASNAGSGDLPSPQTAGRLYVQNNPLAPGFNPNEEHALQLGGRVWALRDDLNIATSSLPYLLLDYTGLDGRPTMRVFSIERGDFTYGAEAGKIVQAPMPLPLLPVPLVAGRTVNVEVGASVDLPAGSAPGGDFARYGRFTFADRKGATWVYRGPHTGNVETSPPAFGMRFFYATQPGFYFPASATQPASATQPAVGTITPYLRPLLKPDVPAEGYVGNPVSGLNAAGDERFAATVTYVPRWPASVPELRLGETLVTPKAGLPALSGQTSAEILYQQSVALDGDADTYPERRKSAFLHDYRRTKRYALSPTGLPAIPASIATASARGKTYFSNLPPHLKERLYFDPLLGGEAGATTDSTGNTLGALVLVGAFEAAAFGESYVQPSVLSTADLEAAKGLVPVGAENKTKWDAAIEALSARVETFVEDTTRLGTFKPDDARTVTVAASEPVEVL
;
A
#
# COMPACT_ATOMS: atom_id res chain seq x y z
N VAL A 1 -29.65 31.72 -27.86
CA VAL A 1 -31.12 31.92 -27.96
C VAL A 1 -31.70 30.62 -28.47
N SER A 2 -32.28 29.80 -27.60
CA SER A 2 -32.99 28.59 -28.03
C SER A 2 -34.46 28.97 -28.26
N PRO A 3 -35.06 28.66 -29.42
CA PRO A 3 -36.50 28.79 -29.59
C PRO A 3 -37.25 27.90 -28.57
N VAL A 4 -38.48 28.29 -28.25
CA VAL A 4 -39.33 27.64 -27.25
C VAL A 4 -39.43 26.14 -27.54
N ALA A 5 -39.14 25.32 -26.52
CA ALA A 5 -39.09 23.87 -26.62
C ALA A 5 -40.40 23.29 -27.19
N GLY A 6 -40.29 22.51 -28.28
CA GLY A 6 -41.40 21.72 -28.85
C GLY A 6 -42.10 22.28 -30.08
N GLN A 7 -41.72 23.47 -30.59
CA GLN A 7 -42.30 24.02 -31.84
C GLN A 7 -41.34 24.07 -33.03
N THR A 8 -40.05 23.78 -32.81
CA THR A 8 -39.01 23.86 -33.85
C THR A 8 -38.13 22.61 -33.87
N VAL A 9 -37.71 22.22 -35.07
CA VAL A 9 -36.81 21.09 -35.35
C VAL A 9 -35.59 21.61 -36.08
N GLY A 10 -34.39 21.25 -35.62
CA GLY A 10 -33.14 21.65 -36.26
C GLY A 10 -32.64 20.59 -37.23
N TYR A 11 -32.23 21.00 -38.43
CA TYR A 11 -31.42 20.20 -39.34
C TYR A 11 -29.99 20.74 -39.34
N ILE A 12 -29.00 19.90 -39.05
CA ILE A 12 -27.58 20.27 -39.10
C ILE A 12 -27.09 20.20 -40.54
N HIS A 13 -26.65 21.34 -41.07
CA HIS A 13 -25.99 21.39 -42.37
C HIS A 13 -24.52 20.96 -42.21
N ALA A 14 -24.27 19.65 -42.22
CA ALA A 14 -23.00 19.02 -41.84
C ALA A 14 -21.77 19.53 -42.62
N VAL A 15 -21.96 20.05 -43.85
CA VAL A 15 -20.89 20.68 -44.66
C VAL A 15 -20.29 21.91 -43.97
N ARG A 16 -21.04 22.56 -43.08
CA ARG A 16 -20.65 23.77 -42.34
C ARG A 16 -20.28 23.50 -40.88
N GLY A 17 -20.18 22.23 -40.49
CA GLY A 17 -19.77 21.83 -39.15
C GLY A 17 -20.27 20.45 -38.74
N ASP A 18 -19.41 19.68 -38.10
CA ASP A 18 -19.67 18.31 -37.68
C ASP A 18 -19.47 18.09 -36.17
N ALA A 19 -19.11 19.12 -35.39
CA ALA A 19 -18.82 19.04 -33.96
C ALA A 19 -20.09 18.99 -33.08
N TYR A 20 -20.97 18.03 -33.33
CA TYR A 20 -22.20 17.80 -32.57
C TYR A 20 -22.30 16.39 -31.98
N ASN A 21 -23.11 16.21 -30.94
CA ASN A 21 -23.37 14.91 -30.33
C ASN A 21 -24.24 14.06 -31.26
N VAL A 22 -23.62 13.07 -31.89
CA VAL A 22 -24.27 12.16 -32.84
C VAL A 22 -25.27 11.20 -32.19
N ASN A 23 -25.17 10.97 -30.88
CA ASN A 23 -26.03 10.04 -30.16
C ASN A 23 -27.38 10.66 -29.78
N THR A 24 -27.45 11.99 -29.71
CA THR A 24 -28.65 12.73 -29.28
C THR A 24 -29.35 13.44 -30.41
N TYR A 25 -28.67 13.66 -31.54
CA TYR A 25 -29.22 14.31 -32.72
C TYR A 25 -29.87 13.29 -33.66
N VAL A 26 -31.05 13.63 -34.17
CA VAL A 26 -31.77 12.84 -35.17
C VAL A 26 -32.00 13.71 -36.39
N ASP A 27 -31.55 13.25 -37.56
CA ASP A 27 -31.74 13.99 -38.82
C ASP A 27 -33.22 13.96 -39.25
N PRO A 28 -33.90 15.12 -39.37
CA PRO A 28 -35.31 15.19 -39.74
C PRO A 28 -35.61 14.71 -41.16
N PHE A 29 -34.64 14.74 -42.09
CA PHE A 29 -34.81 14.27 -43.46
C PHE A 29 -34.60 12.77 -43.60
N VAL A 30 -33.97 12.13 -42.61
CA VAL A 30 -33.78 10.67 -42.57
C VAL A 30 -34.86 10.00 -41.72
N SER A 31 -35.10 10.51 -40.52
CA SER A 31 -35.98 9.88 -39.52
C SER A 31 -37.34 10.58 -39.34
N GLY A 32 -37.57 11.67 -40.07
CA GLY A 32 -38.79 12.47 -39.99
C GLY A 32 -38.75 13.53 -38.88
N PHE A 33 -39.47 14.63 -39.12
CA PHE A 33 -39.49 15.79 -38.25
C PHE A 33 -40.06 15.53 -36.85
N GLU A 34 -41.05 14.65 -36.71
CA GLU A 34 -41.64 14.32 -35.41
C GLU A 34 -40.67 13.54 -34.50
N ALA A 35 -39.81 12.68 -35.06
CA ALA A 35 -38.75 12.00 -34.32
C ALA A 35 -37.63 13.00 -33.95
N ALA A 36 -37.21 13.82 -34.92
CA ALA A 36 -36.20 14.85 -34.70
C ALA A 36 -36.62 15.91 -33.68
N ALA A 37 -37.92 16.19 -33.52
CA ALA A 37 -38.46 17.09 -32.49
C ALA A 37 -38.21 16.62 -31.04
N ARG A 38 -37.93 15.32 -30.83
CA ARG A 38 -37.59 14.75 -29.53
C ARG A 38 -36.08 14.68 -29.27
N SER A 39 -35.28 14.97 -30.29
CA SER A 39 -33.82 14.94 -30.25
C SER A 39 -33.26 16.28 -29.76
N ALA A 40 -31.93 16.33 -29.55
CA ALA A 40 -31.25 17.56 -29.16
C ALA A 40 -29.91 17.72 -29.91
N ILE A 41 -29.56 18.97 -30.22
CA ILE A 41 -28.29 19.34 -30.83
C ILE A 41 -27.39 19.90 -29.73
N PHE A 42 -26.36 19.13 -29.36
CA PHE A 42 -25.30 19.57 -28.44
C PHE A 42 -23.99 19.73 -29.20
N GLY A 43 -23.31 20.86 -29.01
CA GLY A 43 -21.91 20.98 -29.42
C GLY A 43 -21.02 20.17 -28.50
N VAL A 44 -20.08 19.41 -29.07
CA VAL A 44 -19.25 18.47 -28.30
C VAL A 44 -17.77 18.83 -28.25
N ASN A 45 -17.34 19.77 -29.09
CA ASN A 45 -15.97 20.24 -29.11
C ASN A 45 -15.92 21.69 -29.63
N ALA A 46 -14.94 22.46 -29.17
CA ALA A 46 -14.70 23.85 -29.58
C ALA A 46 -13.30 24.00 -30.22
N LEU A 47 -12.86 22.98 -30.96
CA LEU A 47 -11.57 22.94 -31.65
C LEU A 47 -11.45 24.09 -32.66
N ALA A 48 -10.34 24.82 -32.62
CA ALA A 48 -10.10 25.94 -33.52
C ALA A 48 -10.21 25.52 -34.99
N GLY A 49 -11.06 26.21 -35.76
CA GLY A 49 -11.32 25.89 -37.17
C GLY A 49 -12.39 24.80 -37.39
N LYS A 50 -12.79 24.06 -36.34
CA LYS A 50 -13.94 23.13 -36.33
C LYS A 50 -15.01 23.52 -35.30
N ASP A 51 -14.96 24.76 -34.80
CA ASP A 51 -15.82 25.30 -33.73
C ASP A 51 -17.13 25.95 -34.26
N ARG A 52 -17.63 25.52 -35.43
CA ARG A 52 -18.83 26.10 -36.04
C ARG A 52 -19.89 25.05 -36.33
N LEU A 53 -21.15 25.42 -36.18
CA LEU A 53 -22.31 24.63 -36.63
C LEU A 53 -23.30 25.55 -37.36
N GLU A 54 -23.86 25.06 -38.46
CA GLU A 54 -25.00 25.70 -39.11
C GLU A 54 -26.23 24.81 -38.94
N VAL A 55 -27.30 25.37 -38.36
CA VAL A 55 -28.55 24.66 -38.10
C VAL A 55 -29.68 25.38 -38.80
N TRP A 56 -30.43 24.66 -39.63
CA TRP A 56 -31.62 25.17 -40.28
C TRP A 56 -32.82 24.77 -39.42
N TRP A 57 -33.49 25.76 -38.85
CA TRP A 57 -34.62 25.57 -37.96
C TRP A 57 -35.91 25.56 -38.75
N TYR A 58 -36.70 24.51 -38.53
CA TYR A 58 -38.02 24.32 -39.12
C TYR A 58 -39.08 24.50 -38.06
N ARG A 59 -40.14 25.23 -38.37
CA ARG A 59 -41.27 25.46 -37.46
C ARG A 59 -42.44 24.55 -37.83
N ARG A 60 -43.06 23.93 -36.82
CA ARG A 60 -44.29 23.14 -37.00
C ARG A 60 -45.46 24.07 -37.31
N SER A 61 -46.22 23.74 -38.35
CA SER A 61 -47.48 24.37 -38.71
C SER A 61 -48.59 23.33 -38.65
N ASN A 62 -49.61 23.59 -37.82
CA ASN A 62 -50.81 22.78 -37.78
C ASN A 62 -51.77 23.37 -38.82
N GLY A 63 -52.18 22.59 -39.83
CA GLY A 63 -53.15 23.05 -40.81
C GLY A 63 -54.52 23.40 -40.16
N PRO A 64 -55.42 24.08 -40.90
CA PRO A 64 -56.72 24.46 -40.36
C PRO A 64 -57.61 23.23 -40.10
N GLY A 65 -57.71 22.83 -38.82
CA GLY A 65 -58.54 21.71 -38.37
C GLY A 65 -57.81 20.36 -38.31
N THR A 66 -58.50 19.32 -37.82
CA THR A 66 -57.92 18.01 -37.51
C THR A 66 -57.66 17.11 -38.72
N LYS A 67 -58.02 17.56 -39.93
CA LYS A 67 -57.88 16.78 -41.18
C LYS A 67 -56.54 16.96 -41.88
N PHE A 68 -55.73 17.93 -41.45
CA PHE A 68 -54.39 18.18 -42.03
C PHE A 68 -53.32 17.58 -41.12
N SER A 69 -52.42 16.79 -41.71
CA SER A 69 -51.18 16.41 -41.03
C SER A 69 -50.33 17.65 -40.77
N PRO A 70 -49.67 17.77 -39.60
CA PRO A 70 -48.73 18.83 -39.33
C PRO A 70 -47.60 18.85 -40.36
N SER A 71 -47.20 20.05 -40.81
CA SER A 71 -46.07 20.25 -41.74
C SER A 71 -45.00 21.11 -41.10
N PHE A 72 -43.75 20.90 -41.49
CA PHE A 72 -42.60 21.67 -41.00
C PHE A 72 -42.06 22.56 -42.10
N TRP A 73 -41.93 23.86 -41.83
CA TRP A 73 -41.45 24.86 -42.79
C TRP A 73 -40.13 25.47 -42.34
N PRO A 74 -39.16 25.69 -43.25
CA PRO A 74 -37.91 26.37 -42.90
C PRO A 74 -38.23 27.77 -42.39
N ALA A 75 -37.68 28.13 -41.24
CA ALA A 75 -37.97 29.38 -40.54
C ALA A 75 -36.72 30.25 -40.37
N GLU A 76 -35.60 29.65 -39.95
CA GLU A 76 -34.38 30.39 -39.62
C GLU A 76 -33.12 29.56 -39.94
N ILE A 77 -32.04 30.22 -40.34
CA ILE A 77 -30.70 29.62 -40.41
C ILE A 77 -29.86 30.19 -39.27
N GLY A 78 -29.57 29.35 -38.27
CA GLY A 78 -28.68 29.69 -37.18
C GLY A 78 -27.24 29.30 -37.51
N ARG A 79 -26.30 30.23 -37.34
CA ARG A 79 -24.86 29.97 -37.43
C ARG A 79 -24.24 30.15 -36.06
N TYR A 80 -23.80 29.05 -35.46
CA TYR A 80 -23.30 28.98 -34.10
C TYR A 80 -21.79 28.84 -34.10
N ARG A 81 -21.16 29.49 -33.11
CA ARG A 81 -19.77 29.25 -32.75
C ARG A 81 -19.74 28.54 -31.40
N LEU A 82 -19.20 27.33 -31.39
CA LEU A 82 -19.11 26.49 -30.21
C LEU A 82 -18.06 27.04 -29.24
N ARG A 83 -18.36 26.99 -27.95
CA ARG A 83 -17.49 27.38 -26.85
C ARG A 83 -17.79 26.50 -25.66
N TRP A 84 -16.76 26.20 -24.88
CA TRP A 84 -16.94 25.55 -23.59
C TRP A 84 -17.62 26.51 -22.60
N PRO A 85 -18.37 25.99 -21.61
CA PRO A 85 -18.96 26.80 -20.56
C PRO A 85 -17.88 27.58 -19.79
N ALA A 86 -18.14 28.84 -19.47
CA ALA A 86 -17.21 29.67 -18.69
C ALA A 86 -17.05 29.20 -17.23
N SER A 87 -18.03 28.45 -16.71
CA SER A 87 -18.02 27.87 -15.36
C SER A 87 -18.62 26.46 -15.45
N ALA A 88 -17.81 25.51 -15.90
CA ALA A 88 -18.12 24.09 -15.75
C ALA A 88 -17.75 23.63 -14.34
N GLN A 89 -18.40 22.58 -13.84
CA GLN A 89 -17.98 22.00 -12.57
C GLN A 89 -16.63 21.29 -12.76
N PRO A 90 -15.63 21.57 -11.92
CA PRO A 90 -14.34 20.90 -12.01
C PRO A 90 -14.40 19.49 -11.43
N ILE A 91 -13.74 18.57 -12.12
CA ILE A 91 -13.23 17.32 -11.57
C ILE A 91 -11.76 17.58 -11.28
N VAL A 92 -11.43 17.79 -10.01
CA VAL A 92 -10.06 18.00 -9.57
C VAL A 92 -9.40 16.64 -9.37
N LEU A 93 -8.41 16.31 -10.20
CA LEU A 93 -7.78 14.98 -10.24
C LEU A 93 -7.21 14.54 -8.88
N ALA A 94 -6.66 15.48 -8.10
CA ALA A 94 -6.09 15.21 -6.77
C ALA A 94 -7.11 15.15 -5.62
N SER A 95 -8.40 15.44 -5.87
CA SER A 95 -9.40 15.56 -4.79
C SER A 95 -9.90 14.22 -4.24
N ASN A 96 -9.64 13.12 -4.93
CA ASN A 96 -10.28 11.82 -4.70
C ASN A 96 -11.83 11.83 -4.76
N ALA A 97 -12.46 12.91 -5.23
CA ALA A 97 -13.91 13.05 -5.26
C ALA A 97 -14.56 12.73 -6.61
N GLY A 98 -13.79 12.84 -7.71
CA GLY A 98 -14.34 12.72 -9.07
C GLY A 98 -15.33 13.86 -9.34
N SER A 99 -16.46 13.54 -9.98
CA SER A 99 -17.60 14.46 -10.15
C SER A 99 -18.38 14.74 -8.86
N GLY A 100 -18.08 14.05 -7.76
CA GLY A 100 -19.04 13.80 -6.69
C GLY A 100 -20.15 12.84 -7.13
N ASP A 101 -21.09 12.55 -6.23
CA ASP A 101 -22.22 11.66 -6.52
C ASP A 101 -23.10 12.26 -7.62
N LEU A 102 -23.34 11.49 -8.68
CA LEU A 102 -24.24 11.90 -9.75
C LEU A 102 -25.69 11.77 -9.27
N PRO A 103 -26.52 12.82 -9.42
CA PRO A 103 -27.94 12.70 -9.14
C PRO A 103 -28.62 11.82 -10.20
N SER A 104 -29.70 11.12 -9.84
CA SER A 104 -30.60 10.57 -10.84
C SER A 104 -31.21 11.72 -11.66
N PRO A 105 -31.26 11.69 -13.00
CA PRO A 105 -31.03 10.54 -13.91
C PRO A 105 -29.60 10.36 -14.44
N GLN A 106 -28.65 11.21 -14.05
CA GLN A 106 -27.30 11.24 -14.61
C GLN A 106 -26.49 9.97 -14.32
N THR A 107 -26.78 9.29 -13.22
CA THR A 107 -26.20 7.98 -12.88
C THR A 107 -26.46 6.91 -13.96
N ALA A 108 -27.59 7.01 -14.69
CA ALA A 108 -27.93 6.14 -15.81
C ALA A 108 -27.44 6.69 -17.17
N GLY A 109 -26.81 7.86 -17.17
CA GLY A 109 -26.14 8.43 -18.33
C GLY A 109 -24.88 7.67 -18.72
N ARG A 110 -24.25 8.12 -19.80
CA ARG A 110 -22.97 7.59 -20.29
C ARG A 110 -22.04 8.73 -20.69
N LEU A 111 -20.75 8.47 -20.59
CA LEU A 111 -19.73 9.37 -21.12
C LEU A 111 -19.87 9.49 -22.63
N TYR A 112 -19.91 10.72 -23.14
CA TYR A 112 -19.85 10.97 -24.57
C TYR A 112 -18.39 10.83 -25.04
N VAL A 113 -18.15 9.87 -25.93
CA VAL A 113 -16.84 9.60 -26.50
C VAL A 113 -16.97 9.38 -28.00
N GLN A 114 -16.18 10.11 -28.79
CA GLN A 114 -15.99 9.87 -30.21
C GLN A 114 -14.49 9.95 -30.53
N ASN A 115 -13.84 8.80 -30.54
CA ASN A 115 -12.39 8.68 -30.72
C ASN A 115 -11.95 8.72 -32.19
N ASN A 116 -12.86 8.63 -33.16
CA ASN A 116 -12.50 8.69 -34.58
C ASN A 116 -12.45 10.15 -35.06
N PRO A 117 -11.27 10.69 -35.43
CA PRO A 117 -11.13 12.08 -35.90
C PRO A 117 -11.80 12.36 -37.24
N LEU A 118 -12.20 11.32 -37.98
CA LEU A 118 -12.92 11.42 -39.25
C LEU A 118 -14.43 11.29 -39.09
N ALA A 119 -14.92 10.93 -37.89
CA ALA A 119 -16.34 10.83 -37.61
C ALA A 119 -16.90 12.17 -37.11
N PRO A 120 -18.18 12.48 -37.40
CA PRO A 120 -18.84 13.63 -36.81
C PRO A 120 -18.85 13.51 -35.28
N GLY A 121 -18.74 14.66 -34.63
CA GLY A 121 -18.77 14.78 -33.18
C GLY A 121 -17.47 14.41 -32.49
N PHE A 122 -16.33 14.54 -33.16
CA PHE A 122 -15.01 14.23 -32.59
C PHE A 122 -14.75 14.98 -31.27
N ASN A 123 -14.77 14.21 -30.18
CA ASN A 123 -14.38 14.59 -28.83
C ASN A 123 -13.85 13.30 -28.18
N PRO A 124 -12.54 13.03 -28.34
CA PRO A 124 -11.96 11.78 -27.88
C PRO A 124 -11.80 11.78 -26.35
N ASN A 125 -11.65 10.59 -25.77
CA ASN A 125 -11.49 10.41 -24.32
C ASN A 125 -10.02 10.45 -23.89
N GLU A 126 -9.41 11.62 -23.96
CA GLU A 126 -8.00 11.86 -23.64
C GLU A 126 -7.75 11.93 -22.13
N GLU A 127 -8.78 12.32 -21.39
CA GLU A 127 -8.82 12.39 -19.94
C GLU A 127 -8.84 11.00 -19.28
N HIS A 128 -8.99 9.96 -20.11
CA HIS A 128 -9.15 8.57 -19.71
C HIS A 128 -10.29 8.43 -18.70
N ALA A 129 -11.39 9.06 -19.04
CA ALA A 129 -12.55 9.15 -18.20
C ALA A 129 -13.32 7.85 -18.11
N LEU A 130 -13.90 7.61 -16.94
CA LEU A 130 -14.68 6.42 -16.60
C LEU A 130 -15.86 6.80 -15.69
N GLN A 131 -16.96 6.07 -15.79
CA GLN A 131 -18.09 6.16 -14.87
C GLN A 131 -18.09 4.93 -13.96
N LEU A 132 -17.83 5.12 -12.67
CA LEU A 132 -17.67 4.05 -11.68
C LEU A 132 -18.34 4.46 -10.36
N GLY A 133 -19.12 3.55 -9.76
CA GLY A 133 -19.73 3.77 -8.45
C GLY A 133 -20.68 4.98 -8.37
N GLY A 134 -21.40 5.29 -9.46
CA GLY A 134 -22.30 6.44 -9.54
C GLY A 134 -21.60 7.80 -9.63
N ARG A 135 -20.30 7.80 -9.95
CA ARG A 135 -19.47 8.99 -10.18
C ARG A 135 -18.79 8.91 -11.52
N VAL A 136 -18.41 10.06 -12.03
CA VAL A 136 -17.52 10.18 -13.17
C VAL A 136 -16.13 10.58 -12.70
N TRP A 137 -15.13 9.95 -13.29
CA TRP A 137 -13.73 10.14 -13.00
C TRP A 137 -12.97 10.51 -14.26
N ALA A 138 -11.89 11.27 -14.09
CA ALA A 138 -10.83 11.45 -15.07
C ALA A 138 -9.53 10.99 -14.42
N LEU A 139 -8.62 10.42 -15.22
CA LEU A 139 -7.31 9.96 -14.74
C LEU A 139 -6.19 10.91 -15.15
N ARG A 140 -6.42 11.76 -16.16
CA ARG A 140 -5.37 12.62 -16.69
C ARG A 140 -5.90 13.84 -17.44
N ASP A 141 -5.01 14.77 -17.76
CA ASP A 141 -5.23 15.99 -18.57
C ASP A 141 -4.03 16.30 -19.49
N ASP A 142 -3.02 15.43 -19.50
CA ASP A 142 -1.73 15.67 -20.16
C ASP A 142 -1.66 15.14 -21.60
N LEU A 143 -2.76 14.60 -22.12
CA LEU A 143 -2.84 14.13 -23.50
C LEU A 143 -3.50 15.15 -24.42
N ASN A 144 -4.28 16.09 -23.90
CA ASN A 144 -4.97 17.11 -24.68
C ASN A 144 -3.97 17.95 -25.50
N ILE A 145 -4.18 18.03 -26.82
CA ILE A 145 -3.34 18.79 -27.75
C ILE A 145 -4.17 19.75 -28.62
N ALA A 146 -3.49 20.66 -29.30
CA ALA A 146 -4.13 21.70 -30.11
C ALA A 146 -5.03 21.19 -31.26
N THR A 147 -4.91 19.91 -31.65
CA THR A 147 -5.68 19.28 -32.72
C THR A 147 -6.77 18.33 -32.23
N SER A 148 -7.00 18.24 -30.90
CA SER A 148 -7.97 17.35 -30.29
C SER A 148 -9.06 18.09 -29.49
N SER A 149 -9.13 17.91 -28.18
CA SER A 149 -10.08 18.57 -27.28
C SER A 149 -9.37 19.30 -26.13
N LEU A 150 -10.05 20.29 -25.56
CA LEU A 150 -9.64 20.88 -24.27
C LEU A 150 -10.06 19.92 -23.13
N PRO A 151 -9.43 19.99 -21.94
CA PRO A 151 -9.64 19.04 -20.84
C PRO A 151 -11.05 19.15 -20.23
N TYR A 152 -12.03 18.60 -20.94
CA TYR A 152 -13.44 18.66 -20.62
C TYR A 152 -14.09 17.30 -20.86
N LEU A 153 -14.94 16.92 -19.91
CA LEU A 153 -15.70 15.71 -19.96
C LEU A 153 -17.17 16.02 -20.21
N LEU A 154 -17.80 15.15 -21.01
CA LEU A 154 -19.19 15.25 -21.38
C LEU A 154 -19.95 14.00 -20.93
N LEU A 155 -21.02 14.20 -20.17
CA LEU A 155 -21.94 13.15 -19.74
C LEU A 155 -23.28 13.34 -20.47
N ASP A 156 -23.64 12.40 -21.34
CA ASP A 156 -24.97 12.36 -21.96
C ASP A 156 -25.95 11.57 -21.07
N TYR A 157 -27.19 12.05 -20.97
CA TYR A 157 -28.23 11.40 -20.18
C TYR A 157 -29.62 11.84 -20.64
N THR A 158 -30.66 11.14 -20.20
CA THR A 158 -32.05 11.54 -20.44
C THR A 158 -32.57 12.32 -19.24
N GLY A 159 -33.06 13.54 -19.46
CA GLY A 159 -33.64 14.38 -18.43
C GLY A 159 -34.97 13.84 -17.89
N LEU A 160 -35.44 14.40 -16.78
CA LEU A 160 -36.74 14.01 -16.19
C LEU A 160 -37.94 14.32 -17.10
N ASP A 161 -37.76 15.21 -18.07
CA ASP A 161 -38.73 15.53 -19.12
C ASP A 161 -38.68 14.55 -20.31
N GLY A 162 -37.85 13.50 -20.22
CA GLY A 162 -37.67 12.50 -21.26
C GLY A 162 -36.81 12.96 -22.44
N ARG A 163 -36.16 14.13 -22.35
CA ARG A 163 -35.34 14.67 -23.43
C ARG A 163 -33.85 14.41 -23.23
N PRO A 164 -33.08 14.19 -24.32
CA PRO A 164 -31.63 14.14 -24.22
C PRO A 164 -31.08 15.43 -23.61
N THR A 165 -30.22 15.28 -22.59
CA THR A 165 -29.53 16.35 -21.87
C THR A 165 -28.05 16.00 -21.74
N MET A 166 -27.22 17.00 -21.49
CA MET A 166 -25.78 16.84 -21.40
C MET A 166 -25.21 17.67 -20.25
N ARG A 167 -24.30 17.09 -19.47
CA ARG A 167 -23.55 17.78 -18.41
C ARG A 167 -22.09 17.87 -18.81
N VAL A 168 -21.49 19.03 -18.52
CA VAL A 168 -20.09 19.35 -18.83
C VAL A 168 -19.30 19.45 -17.53
N PHE A 169 -18.13 18.83 -17.49
CA PHE A 169 -17.15 18.99 -16.41
C PHE A 169 -15.83 19.49 -16.99
N SER A 170 -15.15 20.41 -16.30
CA SER A 170 -13.75 20.73 -16.59
C SER A 170 -12.84 19.77 -15.83
N ILE A 171 -11.68 19.44 -16.38
CA ILE A 171 -10.66 18.66 -15.66
C ILE A 171 -9.56 19.61 -15.20
N GLU A 172 -9.24 19.53 -13.91
CA GLU A 172 -8.24 20.39 -13.28
C GLU A 172 -7.26 19.55 -12.46
N ARG A 173 -6.00 19.98 -12.44
CA ARG A 173 -5.02 19.45 -11.49
C ARG A 173 -5.23 20.08 -10.13
N GLY A 174 -5.04 19.27 -9.09
CA GLY A 174 -4.94 19.77 -7.71
C GLY A 174 -3.53 19.51 -7.16
N ASP A 175 -3.38 19.74 -5.86
CA ASP A 175 -2.17 19.36 -5.12
C ASP A 175 -2.22 17.86 -4.79
N PHE A 176 -1.28 17.09 -5.33
CA PHE A 176 -1.16 15.65 -5.08
C PHE A 176 -0.38 15.37 -3.80
N THR A 177 -0.75 16.05 -2.71
CA THR A 177 -0.16 15.87 -1.38
C THR A 177 -1.21 15.29 -0.43
N TYR A 178 -0.94 14.11 0.11
CA TYR A 178 -1.87 13.38 0.97
C TYR A 178 -1.24 13.06 2.33
N GLY A 179 -2.06 13.04 3.38
CA GLY A 179 -1.64 12.47 4.66
C GLY A 179 -1.57 10.95 4.59
N ALA A 180 -0.54 10.36 5.20
CA ALA A 180 -0.41 8.91 5.30
C ALA A 180 -0.15 8.50 6.75
N GLU A 181 -0.89 7.54 7.25
CA GLU A 181 -0.81 7.15 8.66
C GLU A 181 -0.03 5.84 8.80
N ALA A 182 0.91 5.81 9.75
CA ALA A 182 1.70 4.61 10.01
C ALA A 182 0.82 3.42 10.42
N GLY A 183 1.18 2.22 9.97
CA GLY A 183 0.39 1.00 10.14
C GLY A 183 -0.71 0.82 9.10
N LYS A 184 -0.79 1.67 8.06
CA LYS A 184 -1.74 1.52 6.94
C LYS A 184 -1.02 1.31 5.61
N ILE A 185 -1.69 0.64 4.68
CA ILE A 185 -1.25 0.50 3.28
C ILE A 185 -1.34 1.87 2.59
N VAL A 186 -0.30 2.22 1.82
CA VAL A 186 -0.28 3.42 0.97
C VAL A 186 -1.44 3.35 -0.02
N GLN A 187 -2.37 4.30 0.07
CA GLN A 187 -3.56 4.35 -0.78
C GLN A 187 -3.26 5.16 -2.05
N ALA A 188 -3.42 4.56 -3.23
CA ALA A 188 -3.31 5.30 -4.48
C ALA A 188 -4.48 6.31 -4.63
N PRO A 189 -4.28 7.45 -5.33
CA PRO A 189 -5.35 8.39 -5.62
C PRO A 189 -6.52 7.73 -6.36
N MET A 190 -7.75 8.12 -6.04
CA MET A 190 -8.94 7.63 -6.74
C MET A 190 -8.95 8.13 -8.21
N PRO A 191 -9.44 7.31 -9.16
CA PRO A 191 -10.05 5.99 -8.98
C PRO A 191 -9.05 4.82 -9.15
N LEU A 192 -7.74 5.03 -9.04
CA LEU A 192 -6.75 3.96 -9.28
C LEU A 192 -7.00 2.69 -8.47
N PRO A 193 -7.41 2.73 -7.17
CA PRO A 193 -7.74 1.52 -6.42
C PRO A 193 -8.91 0.71 -6.98
N LEU A 194 -9.76 1.31 -7.83
CA LEU A 194 -10.89 0.64 -8.48
C LEU A 194 -10.51 -0.02 -9.81
N LEU A 195 -9.28 0.21 -10.29
CA LEU A 195 -8.76 -0.35 -11.54
C LEU A 195 -7.91 -1.60 -11.28
N PRO A 196 -7.71 -2.45 -12.30
CA PRO A 196 -6.75 -3.54 -12.20
C PRO A 196 -5.36 -3.03 -11.81
N VAL A 197 -4.71 -3.74 -10.88
CA VAL A 197 -3.34 -3.42 -10.44
C VAL A 197 -2.39 -3.49 -11.64
N PRO A 198 -1.53 -2.48 -11.85
CA PRO A 198 -0.62 -2.44 -13.01
C PRO A 198 0.56 -3.41 -12.79
N LEU A 199 0.43 -4.65 -13.27
CA LEU A 199 1.42 -5.71 -13.08
C LEU A 199 2.30 -5.93 -14.32
N VAL A 200 3.62 -5.96 -14.12
CA VAL A 200 4.60 -6.48 -15.09
C VAL A 200 5.31 -7.66 -14.45
N ALA A 201 5.32 -8.82 -15.12
CA ALA A 201 5.90 -10.06 -14.58
C ALA A 201 5.43 -10.39 -13.15
N GLY A 202 4.14 -10.16 -12.86
CA GLY A 202 3.53 -10.43 -11.55
C GLY A 202 3.85 -9.42 -10.45
N ARG A 203 4.58 -8.33 -10.76
CA ARG A 203 4.93 -7.27 -9.79
C ARG A 203 4.29 -5.95 -10.18
N THR A 204 3.85 -5.19 -9.19
CA THR A 204 3.38 -3.81 -9.39
C THR A 204 4.51 -2.96 -9.96
N VAL A 205 4.20 -2.12 -10.95
CA VAL A 205 5.14 -1.10 -11.47
C VAL A 205 5.07 0.22 -10.69
N ASN A 206 4.14 0.35 -9.75
CA ASN A 206 4.11 1.49 -8.85
C ASN A 206 5.38 1.48 -8.00
N VAL A 207 6.03 2.63 -7.93
CA VAL A 207 7.36 2.73 -7.34
C VAL A 207 7.40 3.90 -6.36
N GLU A 208 8.04 3.65 -5.24
CA GLU A 208 8.40 4.71 -4.31
C GLU A 208 9.59 5.48 -4.86
N VAL A 209 9.50 6.80 -4.80
CA VAL A 209 10.58 7.71 -5.15
C VAL A 209 10.95 8.52 -3.92
N GLY A 210 12.26 8.78 -3.77
CA GLY A 210 12.77 9.52 -2.62
C GLY A 210 12.14 10.91 -2.51
N ALA A 211 11.91 11.36 -1.28
CA ALA A 211 11.52 12.72 -0.96
C ALA A 211 12.29 13.23 0.27
N SER A 212 11.74 14.19 1.02
CA SER A 212 12.38 14.79 2.20
C SER A 212 12.65 13.72 3.27
N VAL A 213 13.94 13.46 3.49
CA VAL A 213 14.40 12.41 4.39
C VAL A 213 14.32 12.89 5.83
N ASP A 214 13.70 12.07 6.68
CA ASP A 214 13.78 12.17 8.13
C ASP A 214 14.77 11.11 8.61
N LEU A 215 16.01 11.51 8.83
CA LEU A 215 17.06 10.61 9.27
C LEU A 215 17.02 10.44 10.80
N PRO A 216 17.26 9.22 11.31
CA PRO A 216 17.45 9.00 12.75
C PRO A 216 18.69 9.74 13.28
N ALA A 217 18.81 9.85 14.60
CA ALA A 217 19.94 10.51 15.25
C ALA A 217 21.27 9.79 14.94
N GLY A 218 22.35 10.57 14.81
CA GLY A 218 23.71 10.07 14.57
C GLY A 218 24.00 9.73 13.10
N SER A 219 24.75 8.66 12.88
CA SER A 219 25.17 8.21 11.54
C SER A 219 24.01 7.65 10.71
N ALA A 220 24.17 7.60 9.38
CA ALA A 220 23.15 7.03 8.49
C ALA A 220 22.89 5.55 8.83
N PRO A 221 21.62 5.11 8.87
CA PRO A 221 21.31 3.73 9.21
C PRO A 221 21.80 2.76 8.14
N GLY A 222 22.40 1.65 8.57
CA GLY A 222 22.90 0.56 7.73
C GLY A 222 22.40 -0.81 8.19
N GLY A 223 22.65 -1.84 7.39
CA GLY A 223 22.24 -3.22 7.70
C GLY A 223 20.73 -3.35 7.94
N ASP A 224 20.34 -4.08 8.98
CA ASP A 224 18.94 -4.32 9.34
C ASP A 224 18.16 -3.03 9.67
N PHE A 225 18.88 -1.96 10.04
CA PHE A 225 18.30 -0.67 10.39
C PHE A 225 18.16 0.28 9.21
N ALA A 226 18.67 -0.05 8.01
CA ALA A 226 18.64 0.81 6.83
C ALA A 226 17.23 1.36 6.50
N ARG A 227 16.18 0.65 6.92
CA ARG A 227 14.78 1.06 6.80
C ARG A 227 14.48 2.36 7.54
N TYR A 228 15.19 2.69 8.62
CA TYR A 228 14.97 3.89 9.43
C TYR A 228 15.12 5.17 8.60
N GLY A 229 15.89 5.16 7.51
CA GLY A 229 15.96 6.29 6.58
C GLY A 229 14.77 6.42 5.61
N ARG A 230 13.73 5.58 5.75
CA ARG A 230 12.55 5.51 4.88
C ARG A 230 11.27 5.48 5.71
N PHE A 231 10.14 5.72 5.06
CA PHE A 231 8.81 5.67 5.68
C PHE A 231 7.99 4.43 5.30
N THR A 232 8.42 3.71 4.28
CA THR A 232 7.68 2.62 3.67
C THR A 232 8.30 1.25 3.95
N PHE A 233 7.44 0.22 3.90
CA PHE A 233 7.84 -1.18 4.01
C PHE A 233 7.01 -1.99 3.03
N ALA A 234 7.68 -2.76 2.16
CA ALA A 234 7.00 -3.72 1.31
C ALA A 234 6.82 -5.04 2.07
N ASP A 235 5.57 -5.52 2.16
CA ASP A 235 5.31 -6.83 2.75
C ASP A 235 5.63 -7.98 1.78
N ARG A 236 5.53 -9.23 2.26
CA ARG A 236 5.79 -10.44 1.45
C ARG A 236 4.83 -10.62 0.27
N LYS A 237 3.70 -9.89 0.25
CA LYS A 237 2.71 -9.89 -0.83
C LYS A 237 2.91 -8.73 -1.81
N GLY A 238 3.91 -7.88 -1.57
CA GLY A 238 4.24 -6.72 -2.40
C GLY A 238 3.39 -5.48 -2.15
N ALA A 239 2.61 -5.43 -1.06
CA ALA A 239 1.91 -4.21 -0.68
C ALA A 239 2.86 -3.25 0.04
N THR A 240 2.79 -1.97 -0.31
CA THR A 240 3.58 -0.90 0.32
C THR A 240 2.82 -0.35 1.52
N TRP A 241 3.37 -0.53 2.71
CA TRP A 241 2.87 0.01 3.97
C TRP A 241 3.62 1.28 4.34
N VAL A 242 2.93 2.22 4.98
CA VAL A 242 3.60 3.26 5.78
C VAL A 242 3.92 2.62 7.12
N TYR A 243 5.19 2.36 7.40
CA TYR A 243 5.56 1.61 8.61
C TYR A 243 5.87 2.53 9.79
N ARG A 244 6.21 3.80 9.56
CA ARG A 244 6.49 4.78 10.62
C ARG A 244 6.03 6.19 10.27
N GLY A 245 5.84 6.99 11.31
CA GLY A 245 5.82 8.46 11.22
C GLY A 245 7.23 9.06 11.40
N PRO A 246 7.33 10.40 11.51
CA PRO A 246 8.59 11.09 11.77
C PRO A 246 9.23 10.68 13.10
N HIS A 247 10.56 10.75 13.19
CA HIS A 247 11.33 10.43 14.39
C HIS A 247 11.10 11.48 15.49
N THR A 248 11.07 12.78 15.18
CA THR A 248 11.02 13.85 16.19
C THR A 248 9.67 14.57 16.26
N GLY A 249 8.58 13.82 16.06
CA GLY A 249 7.22 14.38 15.99
C GLY A 249 6.96 15.12 14.67
N ASN A 250 5.73 15.60 14.47
CA ASN A 250 5.35 16.24 13.22
C ASN A 250 5.95 17.66 13.14
N VAL A 251 6.89 17.90 12.23
CA VAL A 251 7.41 19.24 11.93
C VAL A 251 6.47 19.92 10.94
N GLU A 252 5.77 20.98 11.36
CA GLU A 252 4.71 21.60 10.53
C GLU A 252 5.24 22.47 9.37
N THR A 253 6.44 23.05 9.50
CA THR A 253 6.96 24.01 8.52
C THR A 253 7.60 23.38 7.27
N SER A 254 8.09 22.15 7.40
CA SER A 254 8.60 21.34 6.29
C SER A 254 8.50 19.87 6.71
N PRO A 255 7.30 19.28 6.66
CA PRO A 255 7.12 17.91 7.10
C PRO A 255 7.92 16.97 6.21
N PRO A 256 8.59 15.96 6.79
CA PRO A 256 9.22 14.93 5.98
C PRO A 256 8.14 14.17 5.22
N ALA A 257 8.50 13.64 4.06
CA ALA A 257 7.55 13.05 3.13
C ALA A 257 8.21 11.91 2.34
N PHE A 258 7.39 11.14 1.63
CA PHE A 258 7.84 10.20 0.60
C PHE A 258 7.00 10.38 -0.67
N GLY A 259 7.56 10.06 -1.82
CA GLY A 259 6.88 10.15 -3.10
C GLY A 259 6.48 8.78 -3.63
N MET A 260 5.36 8.71 -4.36
CA MET A 260 4.98 7.54 -5.13
C MET A 260 4.70 7.95 -6.58
N ARG A 261 5.16 7.13 -7.52
CA ARG A 261 4.76 7.19 -8.93
C ARG A 261 3.79 6.07 -9.21
N PHE A 262 2.60 6.42 -9.71
CA PHE A 262 1.53 5.47 -10.00
C PHE A 262 1.34 5.26 -11.50
N PHE A 263 0.90 4.05 -11.84
CA PHE A 263 0.56 3.63 -13.20
C PHE A 263 -0.80 2.93 -13.19
N TYR A 264 -1.40 2.76 -14.36
CA TYR A 264 -2.62 1.97 -14.52
C TYR A 264 -2.65 1.30 -15.89
N ALA A 265 -3.49 0.28 -16.01
CA ALA A 265 -3.75 -0.41 -17.27
C ALA A 265 -4.81 0.36 -18.08
N THR A 266 -4.55 0.58 -19.37
CA THR A 266 -5.51 1.19 -20.29
C THR A 266 -6.83 0.41 -20.34
N GLN A 267 -7.95 1.13 -20.39
CA GLN A 267 -9.30 0.58 -20.46
C GLN A 267 -9.90 0.79 -21.86
N PRO A 268 -10.96 0.06 -22.23
CA PRO A 268 -11.70 0.32 -23.46
C PRO A 268 -12.18 1.77 -23.53
N GLY A 269 -12.03 2.39 -24.70
CA GLY A 269 -12.48 3.76 -24.95
C GLY A 269 -11.47 4.86 -24.61
N PHE A 270 -10.33 4.56 -23.98
CA PHE A 270 -9.25 5.54 -23.80
C PHE A 270 -8.61 5.93 -25.14
N TYR A 271 -8.16 7.18 -25.24
CA TYR A 271 -7.60 7.74 -26.46
C TYR A 271 -6.26 8.43 -26.23
N PHE A 272 -5.31 8.11 -27.11
CA PHE A 272 -4.00 8.75 -27.15
C PHE A 272 -3.84 9.49 -28.48
N PRO A 273 -3.73 10.83 -28.48
CA PRO A 273 -3.66 11.59 -29.72
C PRO A 273 -2.30 11.45 -30.40
N ALA A 274 -2.34 11.59 -31.73
CA ALA A 274 -1.14 11.67 -32.53
C ALA A 274 -0.38 12.97 -32.23
N SER A 275 0.91 12.86 -31.89
CA SER A 275 1.81 13.97 -31.62
C SER A 275 3.18 13.74 -32.25
N ALA A 276 4.09 14.73 -32.18
CA ALA A 276 5.46 14.56 -32.67
C ALA A 276 6.21 13.40 -31.98
N THR A 277 5.86 13.08 -30.73
CA THR A 277 6.44 11.98 -29.95
C THR A 277 5.59 10.68 -29.98
N GLN A 278 4.42 10.73 -30.61
CA GLN A 278 3.54 9.59 -30.86
C GLN A 278 2.93 9.74 -32.25
N PRO A 279 3.62 9.29 -33.33
CA PRO A 279 3.19 9.57 -34.70
C PRO A 279 1.78 9.03 -34.96
N ALA A 280 1.05 9.64 -35.89
CA ALA A 280 -0.32 9.24 -36.24
C ALA A 280 -0.45 7.79 -36.76
N SER A 281 0.67 7.17 -37.14
CA SER A 281 0.76 5.74 -37.51
C SER A 281 0.82 4.80 -36.31
N ALA A 282 1.02 5.30 -35.08
CA ALA A 282 0.94 4.49 -33.87
C ALA A 282 -0.51 4.08 -33.65
N THR A 283 -0.79 2.80 -33.82
CA THR A 283 -2.09 2.21 -33.43
C THR A 283 -2.35 2.54 -31.97
N GLN A 284 -3.60 2.85 -31.61
CA GLN A 284 -3.99 3.04 -30.21
C GLN A 284 -3.47 1.86 -29.37
N PRO A 285 -2.92 2.09 -28.17
CA PRO A 285 -2.39 1.02 -27.35
C PRO A 285 -3.49 0.00 -27.02
N ALA A 286 -3.12 -1.27 -27.00
CA ALA A 286 -4.05 -2.34 -26.62
C ALA A 286 -4.58 -2.10 -25.20
N VAL A 287 -5.83 -2.50 -24.94
CA VAL A 287 -6.40 -2.54 -23.58
C VAL A 287 -5.49 -3.39 -22.70
N GLY A 288 -5.20 -2.93 -21.49
CA GLY A 288 -4.24 -3.57 -20.59
C GLY A 288 -2.82 -3.01 -20.67
N THR A 289 -2.52 -2.12 -21.63
CA THR A 289 -1.21 -1.46 -21.71
C THR A 289 -0.98 -0.59 -20.47
N ILE A 290 0.18 -0.72 -19.82
CA ILE A 290 0.51 0.06 -18.63
C ILE A 290 0.98 1.47 -19.00
N THR A 291 0.30 2.47 -18.46
CA THR A 291 0.49 3.90 -18.72
C THR A 291 0.62 4.70 -17.41
N PRO A 292 1.35 5.83 -17.39
CA PRO A 292 1.50 6.63 -16.16
C PRO A 292 0.21 7.34 -15.74
N TYR A 293 0.01 7.45 -14.42
CA TYR A 293 -0.94 8.38 -13.83
C TYR A 293 -0.35 9.78 -13.84
N LEU A 294 -0.71 10.51 -14.91
CA LEU A 294 -0.16 11.79 -15.32
C LEU A 294 1.35 11.73 -15.64
N ARG A 295 1.77 12.47 -16.66
CA ARG A 295 3.20 12.73 -16.86
C ARG A 295 3.65 13.93 -16.03
N PRO A 296 4.91 13.93 -15.54
CA PRO A 296 5.50 15.11 -14.94
C PRO A 296 5.53 16.27 -15.94
N LEU A 297 5.34 17.49 -15.44
CA LEU A 297 5.58 18.70 -16.23
C LEU A 297 7.06 18.81 -16.55
N LEU A 298 7.38 19.27 -17.77
CA LEU A 298 8.77 19.56 -18.16
C LEU A 298 9.36 20.68 -17.29
N LYS A 299 8.55 21.71 -17.00
CA LYS A 299 8.80 22.71 -15.97
C LYS A 299 7.59 22.82 -15.05
N PRO A 300 7.75 22.66 -13.72
CA PRO A 300 6.63 22.76 -12.78
C PRO A 300 5.81 24.05 -12.88
N ASP A 301 6.49 25.18 -13.14
CA ASP A 301 5.85 26.50 -13.17
C ASP A 301 5.25 26.88 -14.53
N VAL A 302 5.49 26.07 -15.58
CA VAL A 302 5.04 26.39 -16.96
C VAL A 302 4.43 25.15 -17.62
N PRO A 303 3.15 24.81 -17.33
CA PRO A 303 2.50 23.61 -17.88
C PRO A 303 2.45 23.56 -19.41
N ALA A 304 2.44 24.73 -20.07
CA ALA A 304 2.43 24.85 -21.52
C ALA A 304 3.71 24.35 -22.21
N GLU A 305 4.83 24.22 -21.49
CA GLU A 305 6.10 23.73 -22.05
C GLU A 305 6.14 22.20 -22.24
N GLY A 306 5.07 21.50 -21.84
CA GLY A 306 4.87 20.08 -22.12
C GLY A 306 5.28 19.17 -20.97
N TYR A 307 5.47 17.89 -21.30
CA TYR A 307 5.52 16.80 -20.33
C TYR A 307 6.74 15.89 -20.55
N VAL A 308 7.23 15.29 -19.47
CA VAL A 308 8.35 14.34 -19.49
C VAL A 308 7.85 12.92 -19.76
N GLY A 309 8.58 12.19 -20.60
CA GLY A 309 8.31 10.79 -20.91
C GLY A 309 7.26 10.57 -22.00
N ASN A 310 7.26 9.36 -22.55
CA ASN A 310 6.35 8.94 -23.60
C ASN A 310 4.89 8.99 -23.13
N PRO A 311 3.94 9.53 -23.93
CA PRO A 311 2.52 9.66 -23.54
C PRO A 311 1.82 8.34 -23.21
N VAL A 312 2.24 7.23 -23.85
CA VAL A 312 1.67 5.89 -23.64
C VAL A 312 2.39 5.17 -22.51
N SER A 313 3.70 4.96 -22.62
CA SER A 313 4.45 4.07 -21.72
C SER A 313 5.04 4.78 -20.49
N GLY A 314 5.13 6.10 -20.53
CA GLY A 314 5.90 6.90 -19.57
C GLY A 314 7.42 6.76 -19.74
N LEU A 315 7.91 5.93 -20.67
CA LEU A 315 9.34 5.69 -20.81
C LEU A 315 10.09 6.95 -21.26
N ASN A 316 11.33 7.13 -20.79
CA ASN A 316 12.27 8.07 -21.39
C ASN A 316 12.71 7.60 -22.80
N ALA A 317 13.52 8.43 -23.46
CA ALA A 317 14.07 8.12 -24.78
C ALA A 317 14.96 6.86 -24.80
N ALA A 318 15.58 6.50 -23.68
CA ALA A 318 16.44 5.32 -23.55
C ALA A 318 15.65 4.01 -23.31
N GLY A 319 14.40 4.11 -22.84
CA GLY A 319 13.52 2.97 -22.58
C GLY A 319 13.78 2.24 -21.26
N ASP A 320 14.61 2.80 -20.36
CA ASP A 320 15.05 2.16 -19.12
C ASP A 320 14.36 2.71 -17.85
N GLU A 321 13.75 3.90 -17.91
CA GLU A 321 13.01 4.50 -16.79
C GLU A 321 11.60 4.93 -17.20
N ARG A 322 10.61 4.67 -16.33
CA ARG A 322 9.22 5.14 -16.48
C ARG A 322 8.94 6.38 -15.62
N PHE A 323 8.46 7.43 -16.26
CA PHE A 323 8.04 8.68 -15.65
C PHE A 323 6.53 8.69 -15.42
N ALA A 324 6.14 9.08 -14.21
CA ALA A 324 4.79 9.47 -13.83
C ALA A 324 4.90 10.65 -12.86
N ALA A 325 3.85 11.45 -12.76
CA ALA A 325 3.80 12.52 -11.77
C ALA A 325 3.97 11.95 -10.36
N THR A 326 4.78 12.61 -9.54
CA THR A 326 5.00 12.18 -8.16
C THR A 326 3.83 12.62 -7.30
N VAL A 327 3.22 11.66 -6.62
CA VAL A 327 2.25 11.89 -5.55
C VAL A 327 3.00 11.90 -4.23
N THR A 328 2.86 12.98 -3.47
CA THR A 328 3.55 13.18 -2.20
C THR A 328 2.69 12.69 -1.04
N TYR A 329 3.29 11.95 -0.13
CA TYR A 329 2.65 11.51 1.11
C TYR A 329 3.39 12.07 2.32
N VAL A 330 2.63 12.64 3.25
CA VAL A 330 3.12 13.14 4.53
C VAL A 330 2.81 12.10 5.62
N PRO A 331 3.79 11.27 6.03
CA PRO A 331 3.63 10.26 7.05
C PRO A 331 3.39 10.89 8.42
N ARG A 332 2.50 10.27 9.21
CA ARG A 332 2.21 10.64 10.60
C ARG A 332 1.95 9.41 11.45
N TRP A 333 2.26 9.50 12.74
CA TRP A 333 1.82 8.51 13.72
C TRP A 333 0.29 8.60 13.92
N PRO A 334 -0.40 7.47 14.18
CA PRO A 334 -1.81 7.50 14.56
C PRO A 334 -2.00 8.30 15.86
N ALA A 335 -3.10 9.05 15.95
CA ALA A 335 -3.39 9.89 17.12
C ALA A 335 -3.75 9.06 18.38
N SER A 336 -4.18 7.82 18.21
CA SER A 336 -4.52 6.90 19.28
C SER A 336 -3.99 5.52 18.95
N VAL A 337 -3.16 4.98 19.82
CA VAL A 337 -2.59 3.63 19.72
C VAL A 337 -2.76 2.92 21.06
N PRO A 338 -3.01 1.59 21.06
CA PRO A 338 -2.95 0.81 22.29
C PRO A 338 -1.55 0.88 22.94
N GLU A 339 -1.50 0.95 24.26
CA GLU A 339 -0.26 1.09 25.01
C GLU A 339 0.12 -0.22 25.70
N LEU A 340 1.37 -0.64 25.52
CA LEU A 340 1.99 -1.70 26.31
C LEU A 340 2.76 -1.06 27.47
N ARG A 341 2.39 -1.36 28.71
CA ARG A 341 3.04 -0.75 29.88
C ARG A 341 4.38 -1.42 30.17
N LEU A 342 5.23 -0.71 30.91
CA LEU A 342 6.51 -1.24 31.35
C LEU A 342 6.33 -2.54 32.15
N GLY A 343 7.03 -3.59 31.74
CA GLY A 343 6.99 -4.91 32.38
C GLY A 343 5.84 -5.81 31.93
N GLU A 344 4.92 -5.33 31.07
CA GLU A 344 3.88 -6.17 30.50
C GLU A 344 4.41 -7.05 29.36
N THR A 345 3.76 -8.19 29.16
CA THR A 345 4.08 -9.13 28.07
C THR A 345 2.84 -9.41 27.24
N LEU A 346 3.04 -9.63 25.93
CA LEU A 346 1.96 -9.95 25.00
C LEU A 346 1.87 -11.45 24.69
N VAL A 347 2.05 -12.31 25.70
CA VAL A 347 1.80 -13.75 25.52
C VAL A 347 0.33 -13.98 25.19
N THR A 348 -0.57 -13.31 25.90
CA THR A 348 -2.02 -13.29 25.63
C THR A 348 -2.45 -11.88 25.18
N PRO A 349 -3.59 -11.73 24.50
CA PRO A 349 -4.07 -10.41 24.10
C PRO A 349 -4.42 -9.57 25.34
N LYS A 350 -4.09 -8.28 25.33
CA LYS A 350 -4.37 -7.36 26.45
C LYS A 350 -4.52 -5.93 25.94
N ALA A 351 -5.43 -5.14 26.52
CA ALA A 351 -5.58 -3.71 26.24
C ALA A 351 -5.73 -3.34 24.74
N GLY A 352 -6.32 -4.22 23.92
CA GLY A 352 -6.45 -4.04 22.48
C GLY A 352 -5.21 -4.43 21.67
N LEU A 353 -4.12 -4.84 22.32
CA LEU A 353 -2.92 -5.41 21.69
C LEU A 353 -3.12 -6.91 21.41
N PRO A 354 -2.66 -7.40 20.24
CA PRO A 354 -2.75 -8.82 19.89
C PRO A 354 -1.78 -9.67 20.70
N ALA A 355 -2.10 -10.96 20.85
CA ALA A 355 -1.14 -11.94 21.35
C ALA A 355 -0.01 -12.18 20.32
N LEU A 356 1.21 -12.29 20.84
CA LEU A 356 2.37 -12.79 20.13
C LEU A 356 2.42 -14.33 20.13
N SER A 357 1.85 -14.99 21.15
CA SER A 357 1.78 -16.44 21.15
C SER A 357 0.82 -16.95 20.07
N GLY A 358 1.27 -17.94 19.29
CA GLY A 358 0.52 -18.49 18.16
C GLY A 358 0.75 -17.78 16.82
N GLN A 359 1.49 -16.67 16.79
CA GLN A 359 1.94 -16.08 15.52
C GLN A 359 2.99 -16.97 14.87
N THR A 360 2.91 -17.17 13.56
CA THR A 360 3.92 -17.95 12.80
C THR A 360 5.21 -17.17 12.54
N SER A 361 5.15 -15.83 12.59
CA SER A 361 6.30 -14.94 12.40
C SER A 361 5.95 -13.57 13.00
N ALA A 362 6.90 -12.97 13.71
CA ALA A 362 6.78 -11.63 14.28
C ALA A 362 8.14 -10.93 14.19
N GLU A 363 8.13 -9.63 13.93
CA GLU A 363 9.33 -8.78 13.83
C GLU A 363 8.99 -7.39 14.39
N ILE A 364 9.91 -6.80 15.15
CA ILE A 364 9.77 -5.41 15.60
C ILE A 364 10.43 -4.51 14.54
N LEU A 365 9.60 -3.90 13.70
CA LEU A 365 10.08 -3.10 12.56
C LEU A 365 10.66 -1.73 12.95
N TYR A 366 10.20 -1.17 14.07
CA TYR A 366 10.59 0.18 14.48
C TYR A 366 10.61 0.31 16.01
N GLN A 367 11.66 0.97 16.52
CA GLN A 367 11.77 1.37 17.92
C GLN A 367 12.27 2.80 17.98
N GLN A 368 11.48 3.66 18.60
CA GLN A 368 11.81 5.08 18.77
C GLN A 368 13.11 5.26 19.57
N SER A 369 13.37 4.39 20.55
CA SER A 369 14.60 4.42 21.36
C SER A 369 15.85 4.25 20.49
N VAL A 370 15.81 3.35 19.50
CA VAL A 370 16.91 3.13 18.56
C VAL A 370 17.07 4.33 17.61
N ALA A 371 15.95 4.92 17.18
CA ALA A 371 15.99 6.06 16.27
C ALA A 371 16.60 7.32 16.91
N LEU A 372 16.38 7.53 18.21
CA LEU A 372 16.84 8.73 18.93
C LEU A 372 18.14 8.52 19.71
N ASP A 373 18.62 7.29 19.86
CA ASP A 373 19.89 7.00 20.53
C ASP A 373 21.07 7.39 19.63
N GLY A 374 21.49 8.65 19.74
CA GLY A 374 22.66 9.18 19.04
C GLY A 374 23.99 8.97 19.79
N ASP A 375 23.95 8.40 20.99
CA ASP A 375 25.13 8.26 21.86
C ASP A 375 25.94 6.99 21.57
N ALA A 376 25.32 5.96 20.97
CA ALA A 376 26.00 4.70 20.62
C ALA A 376 26.67 4.77 19.23
N ASP A 377 27.87 4.19 19.13
CA ASP A 377 28.69 4.18 17.91
C ASP A 377 28.04 3.39 16.76
N THR A 378 27.25 2.35 17.07
CA THR A 378 26.59 1.49 16.08
C THR A 378 25.12 1.25 16.36
N TYR A 379 24.31 1.06 15.32
CA TYR A 379 22.86 0.80 15.45
C TYR A 379 22.50 -0.45 16.25
N PRO A 380 23.20 -1.59 16.12
CA PRO A 380 22.92 -2.79 16.91
C PRO A 380 23.08 -2.61 18.42
N GLU A 381 23.95 -1.69 18.85
CA GLU A 381 24.25 -1.40 20.26
C GLU A 381 23.29 -0.37 20.88
N ARG A 382 22.45 0.27 20.06
CA ARG A 382 21.50 1.27 20.53
C ARG A 382 20.44 0.67 21.45
N ARG A 383 20.00 1.48 22.41
CA ARG A 383 19.02 1.07 23.41
C ARG A 383 17.70 0.68 22.76
N LYS A 384 17.25 -0.55 23.03
CA LYS A 384 15.95 -1.08 22.61
C LYS A 384 14.94 -0.92 23.75
N SER A 385 13.71 -0.52 23.44
CA SER A 385 12.60 -0.47 24.40
C SER A 385 11.90 -1.81 24.54
N ALA A 386 11.95 -2.65 23.51
CA ALA A 386 11.33 -3.97 23.49
C ALA A 386 12.16 -4.96 22.67
N PHE A 387 12.02 -6.24 23.00
CA PHE A 387 12.61 -7.35 22.26
C PHE A 387 11.62 -8.53 22.24
N LEU A 388 11.74 -9.40 21.25
CA LEU A 388 10.97 -10.63 21.16
C LEU A 388 11.74 -11.74 21.88
N HIS A 389 11.12 -12.36 22.89
CA HIS A 389 11.73 -13.40 23.70
C HIS A 389 11.01 -14.73 23.55
N ASP A 390 11.75 -15.80 23.23
CA ASP A 390 11.24 -17.16 23.31
C ASP A 390 11.38 -17.71 24.74
N TYR A 391 10.31 -17.55 25.52
CA TYR A 391 10.26 -18.05 26.90
C TYR A 391 10.20 -19.58 27.02
N ARG A 392 9.91 -20.31 25.93
CA ARG A 392 9.82 -21.77 25.95
C ARG A 392 11.15 -22.43 25.63
N ARG A 393 12.12 -21.69 25.10
CA ARG A 393 13.45 -22.23 24.80
C ARG A 393 14.15 -22.64 26.09
N THR A 394 14.42 -23.94 26.20
CA THR A 394 15.14 -24.54 27.32
C THR A 394 16.64 -24.37 27.15
N LYS A 395 17.34 -23.99 28.21
CA LYS A 395 18.81 -24.01 28.25
C LYS A 395 19.27 -25.29 28.90
N ARG A 396 20.32 -25.89 28.35
CA ARG A 396 20.78 -27.23 28.72
C ARG A 396 22.28 -27.29 28.90
N TYR A 397 22.72 -28.21 29.75
CA TYR A 397 24.12 -28.62 29.88
C TYR A 397 24.16 -30.14 30.04
N ALA A 398 24.77 -30.83 29.07
CA ALA A 398 24.93 -32.28 29.12
C ALA A 398 26.06 -32.66 30.10
N LEU A 399 25.80 -33.58 31.02
CA LEU A 399 26.80 -34.09 31.96
C LEU A 399 27.81 -34.96 31.22
N SER A 400 29.09 -34.85 31.52
CA SER A 400 30.14 -35.61 30.83
C SER A 400 31.23 -36.08 31.80
N PRO A 401 31.98 -37.16 31.48
CA PRO A 401 33.04 -37.65 32.36
C PRO A 401 34.15 -36.60 32.57
N THR A 402 34.44 -35.81 31.53
CA THR A 402 35.44 -34.74 31.56
C THR A 402 34.91 -33.46 32.22
N GLY A 403 33.63 -33.12 32.00
CA GLY A 403 32.90 -32.04 32.68
C GLY A 403 32.34 -32.49 34.03
N LEU A 404 31.04 -32.25 34.25
CA LEU A 404 30.32 -32.73 35.43
C LEU A 404 29.86 -34.19 35.21
N PRO A 405 30.41 -35.18 35.94
CA PRO A 405 30.12 -36.60 35.68
C PRO A 405 28.79 -37.06 36.29
N ALA A 406 28.38 -36.47 37.41
CA ALA A 406 27.14 -36.78 38.13
C ALA A 406 26.72 -35.55 38.97
N ILE A 407 25.46 -35.53 39.41
CA ILE A 407 25.00 -34.53 40.38
C ILE A 407 25.77 -34.73 41.70
N PRO A 408 26.44 -33.71 42.25
CA PRO A 408 27.20 -33.84 43.49
C PRO A 408 26.30 -34.30 44.66
N ALA A 409 26.76 -35.31 45.40
CA ALA A 409 25.99 -35.91 46.50
C ALA A 409 25.71 -34.94 47.67
N SER A 410 26.44 -33.82 47.74
CA SER A 410 26.22 -32.77 48.73
C SER A 410 24.95 -31.94 48.47
N ILE A 411 24.36 -32.02 47.28
CA ILE A 411 23.17 -31.24 46.93
C ILE A 411 21.92 -31.94 47.45
N ALA A 412 21.11 -31.20 48.22
CA ALA A 412 19.78 -31.66 48.61
C ALA A 412 18.85 -31.73 47.39
N THR A 413 18.41 -32.94 47.05
CA THR A 413 17.58 -33.20 45.86
C THR A 413 16.21 -33.76 46.22
N ALA A 414 15.25 -33.55 45.33
CA ALA A 414 13.92 -34.16 45.38
C ALA A 414 13.56 -34.69 43.98
N SER A 415 13.12 -35.94 43.90
CA SER A 415 12.69 -36.52 42.63
C SER A 415 11.19 -36.32 42.41
N ALA A 416 10.81 -35.81 41.25
CA ALA A 416 9.41 -35.68 40.84
C ALA A 416 9.28 -35.94 39.34
N ARG A 417 8.32 -36.79 38.95
CA ARG A 417 8.01 -37.12 37.54
C ARG A 417 9.24 -37.56 36.72
N GLY A 418 10.16 -38.32 37.33
CA GLY A 418 11.38 -38.80 36.67
C GLY A 418 12.51 -37.77 36.53
N LYS A 419 12.32 -36.55 37.06
CA LYS A 419 13.32 -35.48 37.09
C LYS A 419 13.83 -35.27 38.51
N THR A 420 15.05 -34.75 38.64
CA THR A 420 15.68 -34.44 39.92
C THR A 420 15.76 -32.92 40.11
N TYR A 421 15.05 -32.41 41.12
CA TYR A 421 14.98 -31.00 41.48
C TYR A 421 15.87 -30.69 42.70
N PHE A 422 16.25 -29.41 42.86
CA PHE A 422 17.19 -28.97 43.90
C PHE A 422 16.46 -28.19 45.02
N SER A 423 16.43 -28.76 46.23
CA SER A 423 15.56 -28.30 47.32
C SER A 423 15.95 -26.96 47.94
N ASN A 424 17.23 -26.58 47.85
CA ASN A 424 17.77 -25.36 48.46
C ASN A 424 17.81 -24.16 47.50
N LEU A 425 17.24 -24.28 46.30
CA LEU A 425 17.10 -23.14 45.40
C LEU A 425 16.01 -22.17 45.87
N PRO A 426 16.07 -20.88 45.46
CA PRO A 426 14.95 -19.96 45.61
C PRO A 426 13.65 -20.50 44.99
N PRO A 427 12.47 -20.16 45.54
CA PRO A 427 11.18 -20.70 45.08
C PRO A 427 10.94 -20.57 43.56
N HIS A 428 11.37 -19.46 42.94
CA HIS A 428 11.20 -19.23 41.50
C HIS A 428 12.13 -20.06 40.60
N LEU A 429 13.10 -20.78 41.17
CA LEU A 429 13.99 -21.69 40.44
C LEU A 429 13.76 -23.17 40.77
N LYS A 430 13.15 -23.49 41.93
CA LYS A 430 12.96 -24.88 42.39
C LYS A 430 12.26 -25.77 41.38
N GLU A 431 11.31 -25.23 40.62
CA GLU A 431 10.56 -25.99 39.61
C GLU A 431 11.13 -25.86 38.19
N ARG A 432 12.15 -25.01 38.01
CA ARG A 432 12.65 -24.58 36.70
C ARG A 432 14.06 -25.03 36.36
N LEU A 433 14.90 -25.22 37.38
CA LEU A 433 16.23 -25.81 37.23
C LEU A 433 16.21 -27.23 37.79
N TYR A 434 16.41 -28.21 36.90
CA TYR A 434 16.38 -29.63 37.26
C TYR A 434 17.36 -30.44 36.43
N PHE A 435 17.66 -31.65 36.89
CA PHE A 435 18.37 -32.67 36.13
C PHE A 435 17.38 -33.65 35.50
N ASP A 436 17.57 -33.94 34.21
CA ASP A 436 16.79 -34.92 33.46
C ASP A 436 17.71 -36.06 32.99
N PRO A 437 17.52 -37.30 33.49
CA PRO A 437 18.34 -38.43 33.10
C PRO A 437 18.09 -38.89 31.65
N LEU A 438 16.95 -38.54 31.04
CA LEU A 438 16.57 -39.02 29.70
C LEU A 438 17.11 -38.14 28.58
N LEU A 439 17.43 -36.87 28.85
CA LEU A 439 17.95 -35.93 27.85
C LEU A 439 19.39 -36.23 27.40
N GLY A 440 20.00 -37.27 27.94
CA GLY A 440 21.26 -37.74 27.43
C GLY A 440 21.18 -38.29 26.00
N GLY A 441 20.01 -38.69 25.47
CA GLY A 441 19.91 -39.42 24.19
C GLY A 441 19.89 -38.58 22.90
N GLU A 442 19.94 -37.24 23.00
CA GLU A 442 19.90 -36.33 21.84
C GLU A 442 21.30 -36.07 21.25
N ALA A 443 21.39 -35.50 20.04
CA ALA A 443 22.68 -35.18 19.41
C ALA A 443 23.53 -34.27 20.33
N GLY A 444 24.67 -34.77 20.82
CA GLY A 444 25.45 -34.16 21.91
C GLY A 444 25.50 -34.98 23.21
N ALA A 445 24.80 -36.12 23.24
CA ALA A 445 24.87 -37.19 24.23
C ALA A 445 26.29 -37.53 24.67
N THR A 446 26.61 -37.33 25.95
CA THR A 446 27.86 -37.77 26.55
C THR A 446 27.60 -39.06 27.32
N THR A 447 28.42 -40.07 27.09
CA THR A 447 28.31 -41.36 27.76
C THR A 447 29.34 -41.49 28.87
N ASP A 448 29.04 -42.30 29.88
CA ASP A 448 30.03 -42.76 30.84
C ASP A 448 31.00 -43.77 30.20
N SER A 449 32.01 -44.20 30.96
CA SER A 449 32.99 -45.21 30.51
C SER A 449 32.39 -46.58 30.22
N THR A 450 31.11 -46.79 30.55
CA THR A 450 30.32 -48.01 30.32
C THR A 450 29.30 -47.85 29.18
N GLY A 451 29.25 -46.69 28.52
CA GLY A 451 28.33 -46.42 27.41
C GLY A 451 26.93 -45.98 27.85
N ASN A 452 26.68 -45.77 29.15
CA ASN A 452 25.39 -45.24 29.60
C ASN A 452 25.32 -43.75 29.37
N THR A 453 24.14 -43.30 28.99
CA THR A 453 23.89 -41.91 28.69
C THR A 453 23.85 -41.06 29.94
N LEU A 454 24.68 -40.01 29.99
CA LEU A 454 24.68 -39.05 31.08
C LEU A 454 23.62 -37.99 30.77
N GLY A 455 22.70 -37.76 31.72
CA GLY A 455 21.58 -36.82 31.56
C GLY A 455 22.04 -35.36 31.41
N ALA A 456 21.09 -34.43 31.46
CA ALA A 456 21.38 -33.01 31.33
C ALA A 456 20.78 -32.17 32.47
N LEU A 457 21.48 -31.10 32.84
CA LEU A 457 20.86 -29.98 33.56
C LEU A 457 19.99 -29.20 32.59
N VAL A 458 18.81 -28.80 33.04
CA VAL A 458 17.82 -28.09 32.25
C VAL A 458 17.31 -26.89 33.02
N LEU A 459 17.34 -25.74 32.38
CA LEU A 459 16.64 -24.53 32.80
C LEU A 459 15.50 -24.25 31.83
N VAL A 460 14.28 -24.16 32.35
CA VAL A 460 13.09 -23.82 31.57
C VAL A 460 12.58 -22.43 31.92
N GLY A 461 11.95 -21.76 30.95
CA GLY A 461 11.07 -20.63 31.22
C GLY A 461 9.63 -21.11 31.44
N ALA A 462 8.80 -20.24 32.00
CA ALA A 462 7.39 -20.52 32.26
C ALA A 462 6.55 -19.28 31.98
N PHE A 463 5.30 -19.48 31.59
CA PHE A 463 4.29 -18.43 31.56
C PHE A 463 3.27 -18.76 32.65
N GLU A 464 3.23 -17.91 33.67
CA GLU A 464 2.33 -18.09 34.81
C GLU A 464 1.05 -17.29 34.56
N ALA A 465 0.00 -18.03 34.23
CA ALA A 465 -1.35 -17.50 34.13
C ALA A 465 -1.92 -17.33 35.55
N ALA A 466 -1.64 -16.19 36.17
CA ALA A 466 -2.06 -15.92 37.54
C ALA A 466 -3.60 -15.91 37.65
N ALA A 467 -4.15 -16.70 38.58
CA ALA A 467 -5.59 -16.71 38.87
C ALA A 467 -6.07 -15.36 39.46
N PHE A 468 -5.16 -14.66 40.14
CA PHE A 468 -5.36 -13.32 40.69
C PHE A 468 -4.11 -12.49 40.42
N GLY A 469 -4.27 -11.25 39.95
CA GLY A 469 -3.16 -10.38 39.55
C GLY A 469 -2.80 -10.50 38.08
N GLU A 470 -1.63 -9.97 37.73
CA GLU A 470 -1.13 -9.96 36.34
C GLU A 470 -0.42 -11.27 36.01
N SER A 471 -0.70 -11.81 34.82
CA SER A 471 0.07 -12.94 34.29
C SER A 471 1.47 -12.49 33.91
N TYR A 472 2.47 -13.33 34.12
CA TYR A 472 3.86 -12.97 33.90
C TYR A 472 4.67 -14.09 33.25
N VAL A 473 5.75 -13.71 32.60
CA VAL A 473 6.74 -14.63 32.04
C VAL A 473 7.90 -14.75 33.01
N GLN A 474 8.26 -15.98 33.34
CA GLN A 474 9.52 -16.32 33.96
C GLN A 474 10.50 -16.71 32.84
N PRO A 475 11.39 -15.81 32.39
CA PRO A 475 12.28 -16.08 31.27
C PRO A 475 13.30 -17.15 31.66
N SER A 476 13.79 -17.95 30.70
CA SER A 476 14.85 -18.96 30.91
C SER A 476 16.23 -18.33 31.15
N VAL A 477 16.28 -17.33 32.03
CA VAL A 477 17.44 -16.49 32.37
C VAL A 477 17.72 -16.58 33.86
N LEU A 478 19.00 -16.67 34.22
CA LEU A 478 19.48 -16.59 35.59
C LEU A 478 20.08 -15.20 35.82
N SER A 479 19.56 -14.46 36.79
CA SER A 479 20.20 -13.23 37.27
C SER A 479 21.53 -13.54 37.96
N THR A 480 22.34 -12.51 38.25
CA THR A 480 23.56 -12.67 39.04
C THR A 480 23.29 -13.34 40.39
N ALA A 481 22.19 -12.97 41.07
CA ALA A 481 21.80 -13.59 42.33
C ALA A 481 21.37 -15.06 42.18
N ASP A 482 20.71 -15.39 41.06
CA ASP A 482 20.29 -16.77 40.75
C ASP A 482 21.48 -17.68 40.45
N LEU A 483 22.48 -17.16 39.73
CA LEU A 483 23.73 -17.88 39.45
C LEU A 483 24.47 -18.16 40.75
N GLU A 484 24.60 -17.19 41.64
CA GLU A 484 25.22 -17.38 42.96
C GLU A 484 24.45 -18.40 43.80
N ALA A 485 23.12 -18.33 43.83
CA ALA A 485 22.29 -19.30 44.54
C ALA A 485 22.43 -20.73 43.99
N ALA A 486 22.48 -20.89 42.67
CA ALA A 486 22.66 -22.19 42.02
C ALA A 486 24.06 -22.78 42.23
N LYS A 487 25.11 -21.95 42.14
CA LYS A 487 26.50 -22.34 42.46
C LYS A 487 26.66 -22.67 43.95
N GLY A 488 25.95 -21.95 44.82
CA GLY A 488 25.97 -22.12 46.28
C GLY A 488 25.39 -23.45 46.77
N LEU A 489 24.74 -24.25 45.91
CA LEU A 489 24.24 -25.58 46.25
C LEU A 489 25.36 -26.57 46.63
N VAL A 490 26.57 -26.34 46.14
CA VAL A 490 27.76 -27.16 46.46
C VAL A 490 28.71 -26.34 47.34
N PRO A 491 29.03 -26.81 48.56
CA PRO A 491 29.97 -26.11 49.44
C PRO A 491 31.37 -25.99 48.85
N VAL A 492 32.10 -24.93 49.24
CA VAL A 492 33.51 -24.76 48.91
C VAL A 492 34.32 -25.94 49.47
N GLY A 493 35.17 -26.54 48.63
CA GLY A 493 35.99 -27.70 49.00
C GLY A 493 35.32 -29.07 48.82
N ALA A 494 34.03 -29.12 48.47
CA ALA A 494 33.36 -30.37 48.13
C ALA A 494 33.82 -30.91 46.75
N GLU A 495 33.75 -32.24 46.60
CA GLU A 495 34.07 -32.90 45.34
C GLU A 495 33.20 -32.35 44.19
N ASN A 496 33.80 -32.16 43.01
CA ASN A 496 33.14 -31.64 41.81
C ASN A 496 32.57 -30.21 41.91
N LYS A 497 32.88 -29.42 42.95
CA LYS A 497 32.45 -28.01 43.08
C LYS A 497 32.80 -27.15 41.85
N THR A 498 34.05 -27.15 41.40
CA THR A 498 34.47 -26.39 40.22
C THR A 498 33.73 -26.82 38.95
N LYS A 499 33.47 -28.12 38.81
CA LYS A 499 32.74 -28.69 37.67
C LYS A 499 31.25 -28.33 37.71
N TRP A 500 30.65 -28.27 38.90
CA TRP A 500 29.28 -27.80 39.09
C TRP A 500 29.13 -26.33 38.69
N ASP A 501 30.04 -25.47 39.16
CA ASP A 501 29.99 -24.04 38.84
C ASP A 501 30.12 -23.80 37.35
N ALA A 502 31.06 -24.49 36.69
CA ALA A 502 31.23 -24.44 35.25
C ALA A 502 29.99 -24.97 34.50
N ALA A 503 29.32 -26.00 35.01
CA ALA A 503 28.10 -26.53 34.41
C ALA A 503 26.92 -25.54 34.48
N ILE A 504 26.78 -24.82 35.61
CA ILE A 504 25.76 -23.78 35.77
C ILE A 504 26.02 -22.60 34.83
N GLU A 505 27.28 -22.18 34.67
CA GLU A 505 27.66 -21.11 33.74
C GLU A 505 27.49 -21.53 32.27
N ALA A 506 27.72 -22.79 31.95
CA ALA A 506 27.65 -23.33 30.59
C ALA A 506 26.23 -23.73 30.14
N LEU A 507 25.21 -23.59 31.01
CA LEU A 507 23.81 -23.72 30.62
C LEU A 507 23.52 -22.78 29.46
N SER A 508 23.16 -23.34 28.31
CA SER A 508 22.97 -22.54 27.11
C SER A 508 21.91 -23.12 26.19
N ALA A 509 21.42 -22.31 25.26
CA ALA A 509 20.54 -22.75 24.18
C ALA A 509 21.14 -22.35 22.84
N ARG A 510 21.28 -23.32 21.93
CA ARG A 510 21.55 -23.03 20.52
C ARG A 510 20.27 -22.48 19.89
N VAL A 511 20.32 -21.31 19.27
CA VAL A 511 19.22 -20.67 18.55
C VAL A 511 19.58 -20.67 17.08
N GLU A 512 18.85 -21.44 16.29
CA GLU A 512 19.10 -21.61 14.88
C GLU A 512 18.16 -20.70 14.09
N THR A 513 18.74 -19.98 13.14
CA THR A 513 17.99 -19.28 12.10
C THR A 513 17.98 -20.14 10.84
N PHE A 514 17.00 -19.94 9.97
CA PHE A 514 16.82 -20.75 8.77
C PHE A 514 16.81 -19.87 7.52
N VAL A 515 17.51 -20.31 6.48
CA VAL A 515 17.53 -19.66 5.17
C VAL A 515 17.02 -20.64 4.12
N GLU A 516 16.32 -20.13 3.09
CA GLU A 516 15.87 -20.96 1.98
C GLU A 516 17.07 -21.59 1.27
N ASP A 517 16.97 -22.89 1.01
CA ASP A 517 17.99 -23.62 0.28
C ASP A 517 17.90 -23.27 -1.21
N THR A 518 18.88 -22.53 -1.70
CA THR A 518 18.98 -22.14 -3.12
C THR A 518 19.08 -23.34 -4.07
N THR A 519 19.44 -24.52 -3.55
CA THR A 519 19.51 -25.77 -4.33
C THR A 519 18.18 -26.54 -4.35
N ARG A 520 17.25 -26.21 -3.45
CA ARG A 520 15.95 -26.85 -3.28
C ARG A 520 14.92 -25.81 -2.83
N LEU A 521 14.40 -25.06 -3.79
CA LEU A 521 13.39 -24.03 -3.57
C LEU A 521 12.21 -24.58 -2.76
N GLY A 522 11.76 -23.81 -1.78
CA GLY A 522 10.71 -24.21 -0.82
C GLY A 522 11.19 -25.09 0.34
N THR A 523 12.48 -25.41 0.43
CA THR A 523 13.08 -26.04 1.62
C THR A 523 14.02 -25.07 2.34
N PHE A 524 14.17 -25.23 3.65
CA PHE A 524 14.99 -24.36 4.49
C PHE A 524 16.08 -25.16 5.19
N LYS A 525 17.27 -24.59 5.28
CA LYS A 525 18.41 -25.15 6.02
C LYS A 525 18.85 -24.19 7.12
N PRO A 526 19.51 -24.67 8.19
CA PRO A 526 20.10 -23.80 9.19
C PRO A 526 21.06 -22.79 8.55
N ASP A 527 20.94 -21.53 8.95
CA ASP A 527 21.88 -20.48 8.64
C ASP A 527 22.92 -20.43 9.76
N ASP A 528 24.03 -21.15 9.55
CA ASP A 528 25.11 -21.26 10.54
C ASP A 528 25.74 -19.89 10.85
N ALA A 529 25.68 -18.92 9.92
CA ALA A 529 26.23 -17.57 10.11
C ALA A 529 25.39 -16.72 11.08
N ARG A 530 24.13 -17.09 11.28
CA ARG A 530 23.17 -16.41 12.18
C ARG A 530 22.69 -17.33 13.31
N THR A 531 23.32 -18.48 13.48
CA THR A 531 23.04 -19.39 14.59
C THR A 531 23.87 -18.95 15.80
N VAL A 532 23.21 -18.68 16.93
CA VAL A 532 23.85 -18.18 18.14
C VAL A 532 23.67 -19.14 19.30
N THR A 533 24.64 -19.21 20.20
CA THR A 533 24.50 -19.94 21.47
C THR A 533 24.29 -18.94 22.58
N VAL A 534 23.12 -18.98 23.21
CA VAL A 534 22.69 -18.02 24.23
C VAL A 534 22.94 -18.60 25.62
N ALA A 535 23.75 -17.93 26.42
CA ALA A 535 24.11 -18.35 27.78
C ALA A 535 22.95 -18.17 28.78
N ALA A 536 23.02 -18.84 29.93
CA ALA A 536 22.00 -18.77 30.99
C ALA A 536 21.71 -17.35 31.50
N SER A 537 22.68 -16.44 31.42
CA SER A 537 22.55 -15.04 31.82
C SER A 537 21.80 -14.15 30.83
N GLU A 538 21.51 -14.62 29.62
CA GLU A 538 20.96 -13.79 28.53
C GLU A 538 19.59 -14.28 28.05
N PRO A 539 18.62 -13.42 27.74
CA PRO A 539 17.36 -13.84 27.15
C PRO A 539 17.58 -14.46 25.77
N VAL A 540 16.81 -15.50 25.46
CA VAL A 540 16.73 -16.06 24.11
C VAL A 540 15.91 -15.11 23.26
N GLU A 541 16.57 -14.22 22.53
CA GLU A 541 15.91 -13.33 21.55
C GLU A 541 15.53 -14.13 20.30
N VAL A 542 14.34 -13.84 19.76
CA VAL A 542 13.92 -14.33 18.44
C VAL A 542 14.55 -13.40 17.40
N LEU A 543 15.51 -13.95 16.63
CA LEU A 543 16.27 -13.25 15.60
C LEU A 543 15.55 -13.23 14.24
#